data_AF-A0A4Q2YJ81-F1
#
_entry.id   AF-A0A4Q2YJ81-F1
#
_cell.length_a   1.000
_cell.length_b   1.000
_cell.length_c   1.000
_cell.angle_alpha   90.00
_cell.angle_beta   90.00
_cell.angle_gamma   90.00
#
_symmetry.space_group_name_H-M   'P 1'
#
loop_
_entity.id
_entity.type
_entity.pdbx_description
1 polymer ?
#
loop_
_entity_poly.entity_id
_entity_poly.type
_entity_poly.pdbx_seq_one_letter_code
_entity_poly.pdbx_strand_id
1 'polypeptide(L)'
;MSPPPPPRQNRERWSSRSTAPWSDFSGSGTDSRRPSGSGSTGNPYCLPRRRMEIPCGGSIPPGSLRLRKAAAISSCGRSSPGTCRRENIRSASSLSGMVRILMRNSALKAFVPQAGNRLGSAHSSPSAPTGGLSKPKPTTTLLNPGSSAARLIFMFEASSSVVRRLLVCLIALSSPLVAQVRIMEMLPASSNFPDDDGTPQGWIELWNSHQINVATLTGYKLSNGTTTWTFPDIQMVPDERIVIWASAKNRTTATAPLHTNFTLSAGGGTVSLSDASDNLLSRLQDVPALSTNLSWGRDEWDTAVTPAATGFYASPTPGERNNFTGSGVSGQVSVDIRSRSFTGTLSVAITTSSVVPGTVIRYTTDRSVPTNSSAEYTAPITISNTTMLRARAFSPDLLPGATATEGYLLLDGTAASFTSTMPLVVVSNFLNSPPPTDKSDQSGFMWVWQPASSGATVRFTDTPVITSRVRLSRRGSSTLNNPKFNLSIEARNAHDDDERDVQMLGMKSHSDWIFHAPYSYDPALLRNPFIHDLSNQLGHWAPHHKMAEVFLDFSSSGLRPSGTTNEYFGIYNILE
;
A
#
# COMPACT_ATOMS: atom_id res chain seq x y z
N MET A 1 -0.50 55.64 35.09
CA MET A 1 0.39 55.41 33.92
C MET A 1 -0.14 54.18 33.21
N SER A 2 -0.26 54.21 31.88
CA SER A 2 -0.95 53.17 31.09
C SER A 2 0.02 52.53 30.10
N PRO A 3 -0.16 51.25 29.71
CA PRO A 3 0.75 50.56 28.80
C PRO A 3 0.69 51.09 27.36
N PRO A 4 1.76 50.91 26.56
CA PRO A 4 1.82 51.37 25.17
C PRO A 4 0.97 50.50 24.21
N PRO A 5 0.56 51.05 23.04
CA PRO A 5 -0.23 50.31 22.05
C PRO A 5 0.62 49.33 21.21
N PRO A 6 0.02 48.24 20.69
CA PRO A 6 0.70 47.27 19.83
C PRO A 6 0.94 47.81 18.39
N PRO A 7 1.90 47.23 17.64
CA PRO A 7 2.24 47.67 16.28
C PRO A 7 1.15 47.38 15.25
N ARG A 8 1.07 48.22 14.22
CA ARG A 8 0.09 48.10 13.12
C ARG A 8 0.49 46.99 12.14
N GLN A 9 -0.46 46.11 11.82
CA GLN A 9 -0.37 45.26 10.63
C GLN A 9 -0.82 46.03 9.39
N ASN A 10 -0.07 45.92 8.29
CA ASN A 10 -0.51 46.45 6.99
C ASN A 10 -1.63 45.56 6.43
N ARG A 11 -2.80 46.16 6.19
CA ARG A 11 -3.83 45.57 5.32
C ARG A 11 -3.69 46.16 3.92
N GLU A 12 -3.23 45.36 2.97
CA GLU A 12 -3.52 45.66 1.57
C GLU A 12 -5.00 45.39 1.30
N ARG A 13 -5.68 46.36 0.67
CA ARG A 13 -7.11 46.30 0.38
C ARG A 13 -7.31 46.61 -1.09
N TRP A 14 -7.54 45.58 -1.90
CA TRP A 14 -7.90 45.75 -3.30
C TRP A 14 -9.24 46.51 -3.43
N SER A 15 -9.26 47.52 -4.28
CA SER A 15 -10.45 48.25 -4.72
C SER A 15 -10.39 48.45 -6.25
N SER A 16 -11.51 48.75 -6.88
CA SER A 16 -11.75 48.39 -8.29
C SER A 16 -12.16 49.56 -9.20
N ARG A 17 -12.19 49.27 -10.52
CA ARG A 17 -12.51 50.15 -11.68
C ARG A 17 -11.30 51.04 -12.10
N SER A 18 -11.17 51.49 -13.35
CA SER A 18 -12.15 51.58 -14.47
C SER A 18 -11.53 51.49 -15.89
N THR A 19 -12.29 50.92 -16.84
CA THR A 19 -12.44 51.26 -18.29
C THR A 19 -11.26 51.64 -19.20
N ALA A 20 -11.18 50.92 -20.34
CA ALA A 20 -10.99 51.32 -21.77
C ALA A 20 -10.85 52.83 -22.15
N PRO A 21 -10.21 53.20 -23.30
CA PRO A 21 -10.33 52.53 -24.62
C PRO A 21 -9.08 52.48 -25.54
N TRP A 22 -9.29 52.02 -26.79
CA TRP A 22 -8.36 52.00 -27.94
C TRP A 22 -8.34 53.32 -28.73
N SER A 23 -7.23 53.60 -29.45
CA SER A 23 -7.25 54.11 -30.85
C SER A 23 -5.86 54.07 -31.52
N ASP A 24 -5.84 53.56 -32.76
CA ASP A 24 -4.97 53.84 -33.92
C ASP A 24 -3.60 54.54 -33.79
N PHE A 25 -2.61 54.01 -34.53
CA PHE A 25 -1.71 54.84 -35.35
C PHE A 25 -1.27 54.10 -36.62
N SER A 26 -0.90 54.82 -37.68
CA SER A 26 -0.67 54.24 -39.01
C SER A 26 0.50 54.89 -39.78
N GLY A 27 1.12 54.12 -40.69
CA GLY A 27 1.65 54.64 -41.96
C GLY A 27 3.18 54.71 -42.20
N SER A 28 3.56 54.14 -43.37
CA SER A 28 4.59 54.62 -44.33
C SER A 28 6.07 54.15 -44.25
N GLY A 29 6.69 54.02 -45.45
CA GLY A 29 8.10 53.64 -45.72
C GLY A 29 8.25 52.23 -46.37
N THR A 30 8.23 51.95 -47.69
CA THR A 30 9.07 52.35 -48.86
C THR A 30 10.54 51.92 -48.80
N ASP A 31 11.20 51.32 -49.82
CA ASP A 31 10.76 50.76 -51.13
C ASP A 31 11.91 49.94 -51.82
N SER A 32 11.57 49.00 -52.73
CA SER A 32 12.41 48.37 -53.78
C SER A 32 13.57 47.43 -53.33
N ARG A 33 14.06 46.40 -54.08
CA ARG A 33 13.98 46.04 -55.52
C ARG A 33 13.91 44.51 -55.76
N ARG A 34 13.53 44.09 -56.98
CA ARG A 34 13.79 42.75 -57.57
C ARG A 34 14.99 42.81 -58.56
N PRO A 35 15.50 41.67 -59.04
CA PRO A 35 15.15 41.20 -60.40
C PRO A 35 14.67 39.73 -60.43
N SER A 36 14.51 39.14 -61.63
CA SER A 36 13.65 37.96 -61.85
C SER A 36 14.11 37.02 -62.98
N GLY A 37 13.77 35.73 -62.82
CA GLY A 37 13.63 34.73 -63.90
C GLY A 37 13.59 33.30 -63.34
N SER A 38 13.09 32.26 -64.01
CA SER A 38 12.09 32.15 -65.10
C SER A 38 11.96 30.66 -65.50
N GLY A 39 10.74 30.14 -65.63
CA GLY A 39 10.43 28.72 -65.98
C GLY A 39 9.82 27.96 -64.80
N SER A 40 8.54 27.54 -64.81
CA SER A 40 7.88 26.49 -65.63
C SER A 40 8.24 25.08 -65.15
N THR A 41 7.31 24.17 -64.80
CA THR A 41 5.89 24.00 -65.18
C THR A 41 5.03 23.43 -64.02
N GLY A 42 3.69 23.34 -64.18
CA GLY A 42 2.86 22.36 -63.45
C GLY A 42 1.75 22.90 -62.52
N ASN A 43 0.49 22.87 -62.99
CA ASN A 43 -0.79 23.03 -62.27
C ASN A 43 -1.92 22.60 -63.26
N PRO A 44 -3.21 22.39 -62.90
CA PRO A 44 -3.87 22.48 -61.58
C PRO A 44 -4.84 21.31 -61.24
N TYR A 45 -5.67 21.58 -60.22
CA TYR A 45 -6.89 20.87 -59.76
C TYR A 45 -6.67 19.80 -58.65
N CYS A 46 -7.60 19.56 -57.72
CA CYS A 46 -8.95 20.12 -57.57
C CYS A 46 -9.41 20.38 -56.11
N LEU A 47 -10.71 20.64 -55.96
CA LEU A 47 -11.52 20.99 -54.78
C LEU A 47 -12.21 19.73 -54.16
N PRO A 48 -13.00 19.80 -53.04
CA PRO A 48 -13.57 20.99 -52.40
C PRO A 48 -13.50 21.10 -50.85
N ARG A 49 -13.75 22.33 -50.36
CA ARG A 49 -14.23 22.60 -48.99
C ARG A 49 -15.75 22.36 -48.89
N ARG A 50 -16.23 22.05 -47.69
CA ARG A 50 -17.56 22.50 -47.23
C ARG A 50 -17.44 23.21 -45.88
N ARG A 51 -18.28 24.21 -45.68
CA ARG A 51 -18.47 24.97 -44.43
C ARG A 51 -19.76 24.47 -43.78
N MET A 52 -19.79 24.37 -42.45
CA MET A 52 -21.04 24.25 -41.70
C MET A 52 -20.92 25.05 -40.41
N GLU A 53 -21.97 25.79 -40.07
CA GLU A 53 -22.02 26.71 -38.95
C GLU A 53 -22.82 26.09 -37.81
N ILE A 54 -22.50 26.46 -36.56
CA ILE A 54 -23.20 26.01 -35.35
C ILE A 54 -23.61 27.28 -34.57
N PRO A 55 -24.89 27.45 -34.20
CA PRO A 55 -25.36 28.66 -33.52
C PRO A 55 -24.99 28.70 -32.04
N CYS A 56 -24.88 29.91 -31.49
CA CYS A 56 -24.69 30.15 -30.06
C CYS A 56 -26.03 30.41 -29.35
N GLY A 57 -26.19 29.94 -28.11
CA GLY A 57 -27.30 30.33 -27.23
C GLY A 57 -27.50 29.38 -26.04
N GLY A 58 -27.50 29.92 -24.82
CA GLY A 58 -27.79 29.17 -23.59
C GLY A 58 -26.87 29.54 -22.42
N SER A 59 -27.33 30.42 -21.54
CA SER A 59 -26.65 30.78 -20.29
C SER A 59 -27.31 30.12 -19.08
N ILE A 60 -26.50 29.67 -18.11
CA ILE A 60 -26.95 29.07 -16.85
C ILE A 60 -26.10 29.65 -15.70
N PRO A 61 -26.70 30.06 -14.55
CA PRO A 61 -25.96 30.66 -13.44
C PRO A 61 -25.16 29.61 -12.62
N PRO A 62 -24.13 30.03 -11.86
CA PRO A 62 -23.24 29.11 -11.15
C PRO A 62 -23.89 28.53 -9.88
N GLY A 63 -24.26 27.24 -9.95
CA GLY A 63 -24.52 26.40 -8.78
C GLY A 63 -23.29 25.53 -8.44
N SER A 64 -22.99 25.35 -7.15
CA SER A 64 -21.80 24.63 -6.69
C SER A 64 -21.91 23.11 -6.86
N LEU A 65 -21.21 22.53 -7.83
CA LEU A 65 -21.00 21.08 -7.93
C LEU A 65 -19.65 20.67 -7.33
N ARG A 66 -19.68 19.81 -6.30
CA ARG A 66 -18.50 18.99 -5.92
C ARG A 66 -18.41 17.81 -6.90
N LEU A 67 -17.27 17.67 -7.58
CA LEU A 67 -17.00 16.51 -8.45
C LEU A 67 -16.74 15.25 -7.61
N ARG A 68 -17.73 14.36 -7.50
CA ARG A 68 -17.47 12.96 -7.11
C ARG A 68 -16.83 12.24 -8.31
N LYS A 69 -15.62 11.70 -8.16
CA LYS A 69 -15.03 10.75 -9.13
C LYS A 69 -15.84 9.44 -9.10
N ALA A 70 -16.75 9.25 -10.05
CA ALA A 70 -17.41 7.96 -10.24
C ALA A 70 -16.56 7.07 -11.17
N ALA A 71 -16.21 5.87 -10.70
CA ALA A 71 -15.51 4.88 -11.52
C ALA A 71 -16.49 4.26 -12.54
N ALA A 72 -16.24 4.45 -13.83
CA ALA A 72 -17.11 3.95 -14.90
C ALA A 72 -16.79 2.49 -15.27
N ILE A 73 -17.51 1.54 -14.65
CA ILE A 73 -17.55 0.14 -15.10
C ILE A 73 -18.47 0.05 -16.32
N SER A 74 -17.97 -0.49 -17.44
CA SER A 74 -18.67 -0.49 -18.72
C SER A 74 -19.30 -1.84 -19.08
N SER A 75 -20.64 -1.91 -19.16
CA SER A 75 -21.35 -3.03 -19.80
C SER A 75 -22.78 -2.68 -20.21
N CYS A 76 -23.20 -3.18 -21.38
CA CYS A 76 -24.55 -3.08 -21.97
C CYS A 76 -25.03 -1.65 -22.38
N GLY A 77 -25.74 -1.45 -23.50
CA GLY A 77 -26.05 -2.36 -24.61
C GLY A 77 -27.19 -1.81 -25.48
N ARG A 78 -27.15 -2.02 -26.81
CA ARG A 78 -28.28 -1.74 -27.73
C ARG A 78 -28.32 -2.72 -28.91
N SER A 79 -29.48 -2.85 -29.53
CA SER A 79 -29.93 -4.08 -30.21
C SER A 79 -30.38 -3.91 -31.66
N SER A 80 -29.95 -4.84 -32.52
CA SER A 80 -30.74 -5.45 -33.62
C SER A 80 -31.12 -4.56 -34.83
N PRO A 81 -31.63 -5.14 -35.96
CA PRO A 81 -31.83 -6.56 -36.28
C PRO A 81 -31.16 -7.04 -37.60
N GLY A 82 -31.12 -8.36 -37.79
CA GLY A 82 -30.84 -9.06 -39.06
C GLY A 82 -31.25 -10.54 -38.96
N THR A 83 -31.91 -11.12 -39.96
CA THR A 83 -32.74 -12.35 -39.80
C THR A 83 -32.41 -13.49 -40.77
N CYS A 84 -32.73 -14.72 -40.33
CA CYS A 84 -32.64 -16.02 -41.05
C CYS A 84 -31.19 -16.55 -41.29
N ARG A 85 -30.92 -17.87 -41.22
CA ARG A 85 -31.78 -19.05 -41.51
C ARG A 85 -31.42 -20.30 -40.65
N ARG A 86 -32.35 -21.26 -40.63
CA ARG A 86 -32.34 -22.70 -40.22
C ARG A 86 -31.01 -23.49 -40.38
N GLU A 87 -30.73 -24.65 -39.74
CA GLU A 87 -31.35 -25.42 -38.62
C GLU A 87 -30.41 -26.55 -38.11
N ASN A 88 -30.66 -27.05 -36.88
CA ASN A 88 -30.45 -28.42 -36.34
C ASN A 88 -29.24 -29.29 -36.73
N ILE A 89 -28.41 -29.64 -35.73
CA ILE A 89 -28.09 -31.05 -35.37
C ILE A 89 -28.29 -31.22 -33.85
N ARG A 90 -28.75 -32.39 -33.40
CA ARG A 90 -29.03 -32.70 -31.98
C ARG A 90 -27.90 -33.45 -31.27
N SER A 91 -27.92 -33.40 -29.95
CA SER A 91 -27.04 -34.10 -29.00
C SER A 91 -27.20 -35.64 -29.01
N ALA A 92 -26.11 -36.33 -28.66
CA ALA A 92 -26.14 -37.64 -28.01
C ALA A 92 -25.04 -37.69 -26.91
N SER A 93 -25.25 -38.49 -25.86
CA SER A 93 -24.44 -38.48 -24.64
C SER A 93 -23.83 -39.86 -24.33
N SER A 94 -22.69 -39.86 -23.62
CA SER A 94 -22.24 -41.00 -22.81
C SER A 94 -21.28 -40.51 -21.70
N LEU A 95 -21.09 -41.32 -20.66
CA LEU A 95 -20.51 -40.90 -19.38
C LEU A 95 -19.48 -41.93 -18.85
N SER A 96 -18.52 -41.42 -18.07
CA SER A 96 -17.66 -42.16 -17.13
C SER A 96 -16.55 -43.07 -17.69
N GLY A 97 -15.48 -43.20 -16.90
CA GLY A 97 -14.28 -43.98 -17.21
C GLY A 97 -13.12 -43.72 -16.25
N MET A 98 -13.18 -44.27 -15.03
CA MET A 98 -12.15 -44.09 -13.99
C MET A 98 -11.15 -45.27 -13.90
N VAL A 99 -9.88 -44.90 -13.69
CA VAL A 99 -8.85 -45.58 -12.87
C VAL A 99 -8.72 -47.11 -12.95
N ARG A 100 -7.57 -47.58 -13.46
CA ARG A 100 -6.82 -48.71 -12.88
C ARG A 100 -5.31 -48.46 -12.93
N ILE A 101 -4.67 -48.36 -11.76
CA ILE A 101 -3.22 -48.52 -11.59
C ILE A 101 -3.01 -49.78 -10.74
N LEU A 102 -2.12 -50.67 -11.20
CA LEU A 102 -1.90 -51.97 -10.59
C LEU A 102 -0.72 -51.92 -9.61
N MET A 103 -0.99 -52.12 -8.32
CA MET A 103 0.05 -52.54 -7.38
C MET A 103 0.39 -54.03 -7.63
N ARG A 104 1.67 -54.37 -7.50
CA ARG A 104 2.12 -55.73 -7.22
C ARG A 104 3.06 -55.71 -6.03
N ASN A 105 2.95 -56.71 -5.16
CA ASN A 105 3.84 -56.91 -4.04
C ASN A 105 3.93 -58.43 -3.74
N SER A 106 4.87 -58.83 -2.88
CA SER A 106 5.13 -60.21 -2.41
C SER A 106 5.99 -61.11 -3.33
N ALA A 107 7.23 -61.38 -2.91
CA ALA A 107 7.64 -62.70 -2.42
C ALA A 107 9.07 -62.66 -1.83
N LEU A 108 9.27 -63.21 -0.62
CA LEU A 108 10.60 -63.51 -0.07
C LEU A 108 11.13 -64.84 -0.62
N LYS A 109 12.45 -64.95 -0.79
CA LYS A 109 13.23 -66.19 -0.63
C LYS A 109 14.65 -65.83 -0.18
N ALA A 110 15.27 -66.68 0.66
CA ALA A 110 16.62 -66.48 1.18
C ALA A 110 17.35 -67.82 1.35
N PHE A 111 18.60 -67.89 0.90
CA PHE A 111 19.68 -68.85 1.23
C PHE A 111 20.94 -68.29 0.49
N VAL A 112 22.10 -67.93 1.06
CA VAL A 112 23.02 -68.52 2.09
C VAL A 112 23.90 -69.64 1.51
N PRO A 113 25.27 -69.60 1.63
CA PRO A 113 26.20 -68.46 1.74
C PRO A 113 27.53 -68.68 0.93
N GLN A 114 28.54 -67.81 1.11
CA GLN A 114 29.97 -68.23 1.09
C GLN A 114 30.78 -67.39 2.12
N ALA A 115 31.99 -67.84 2.49
CA ALA A 115 32.66 -67.44 3.74
C ALA A 115 34.16 -67.10 3.59
N GLY A 116 34.75 -66.43 4.58
CA GLY A 116 36.21 -66.38 4.72
C GLY A 116 36.83 -65.41 5.75
N ASN A 117 37.12 -65.92 6.97
CA ASN A 117 38.14 -65.40 7.93
C ASN A 117 37.91 -63.95 8.50
N ARG A 118 38.53 -63.42 9.57
CA ARG A 118 39.29 -63.81 10.81
C ARG A 118 39.40 -62.48 11.64
N LEU A 119 39.51 -62.32 12.96
CA LEU A 119 39.63 -63.10 14.23
C LEU A 119 38.84 -62.26 15.31
N GLY A 120 38.82 -62.43 16.64
CA GLY A 120 39.41 -63.34 17.66
C GLY A 120 39.29 -62.70 19.07
N SER A 121 39.49 -63.46 20.17
CA SER A 121 39.41 -63.05 21.61
C SER A 121 38.07 -62.42 22.10
N ALA A 122 37.32 -62.99 23.06
CA ALA A 122 37.56 -63.12 24.52
C ALA A 122 37.51 -61.75 25.25
N HIS A 123 36.77 -61.48 26.35
CA HIS A 123 36.02 -62.25 27.39
C HIS A 123 34.87 -61.35 27.96
N SER A 124 33.90 -61.72 28.82
CA SER A 124 33.33 -62.98 29.39
C SER A 124 31.99 -62.70 30.12
N SER A 125 31.21 -63.75 30.46
CA SER A 125 30.01 -63.72 31.35
C SER A 125 30.40 -63.91 32.86
N PRO A 126 29.50 -63.98 33.90
CA PRO A 126 28.05 -64.27 33.95
C PRO A 126 27.24 -63.11 34.64
N SER A 127 26.00 -63.21 35.18
CA SER A 127 25.07 -64.31 35.52
C SER A 127 23.59 -63.85 35.57
N ALA A 128 22.64 -64.78 35.33
CA ALA A 128 21.21 -64.62 35.70
C ALA A 128 20.92 -65.29 37.07
N PRO A 129 19.71 -65.19 37.67
CA PRO A 129 18.63 -66.11 37.26
C PRO A 129 17.14 -65.65 37.45
N THR A 130 16.26 -66.33 36.70
CA THR A 130 14.85 -66.75 37.01
C THR A 130 13.83 -65.83 37.73
N GLY A 131 12.64 -65.73 37.12
CA GLY A 131 11.36 -65.38 37.76
C GLY A 131 10.27 -65.14 36.71
N GLY A 132 9.01 -65.55 36.92
CA GLY A 132 7.98 -65.41 35.88
C GLY A 132 6.52 -65.64 36.32
N LEU A 133 5.65 -65.82 35.30
CA LEU A 133 4.20 -66.13 35.32
C LEU A 133 3.17 -64.98 35.45
N SER A 134 2.16 -65.09 34.56
CA SER A 134 0.79 -64.56 34.61
C SER A 134 0.49 -63.09 34.24
N LYS A 135 -0.67 -62.91 33.60
CA LYS A 135 -1.40 -61.65 33.37
C LYS A 135 -2.78 -61.77 34.05
N PRO A 136 -3.42 -60.64 34.41
CA PRO A 136 -4.78 -60.43 33.91
C PRO A 136 -5.05 -59.00 33.39
N LYS A 137 -6.23 -58.80 32.78
CA LYS A 137 -6.81 -57.47 32.46
C LYS A 137 -7.52 -56.88 33.70
N PRO A 138 -7.63 -55.56 33.79
CA PRO A 138 -8.94 -54.88 33.65
C PRO A 138 -8.94 -53.97 32.39
N THR A 139 -10.05 -53.67 31.70
CA THR A 139 -11.46 -53.33 32.07
C THR A 139 -11.63 -51.84 32.38
N THR A 140 -12.56 -51.22 31.65
CA THR A 140 -12.74 -49.76 31.50
C THR A 140 -13.54 -49.14 32.64
N THR A 141 -13.20 -47.89 33.01
CA THR A 141 -14.05 -47.02 33.84
C THR A 141 -14.18 -45.65 33.17
N LEU A 142 -15.39 -45.10 33.10
CA LEU A 142 -15.70 -43.78 32.54
C LEU A 142 -15.78 -42.72 33.65
N LEU A 143 -15.17 -41.55 33.42
CA LEU A 143 -15.43 -40.31 34.17
C LEU A 143 -15.43 -39.12 33.18
N ASN A 144 -16.25 -38.11 33.48
CA ASN A 144 -16.48 -36.97 32.58
C ASN A 144 -15.28 -35.99 32.52
N PRO A 145 -15.06 -35.31 31.38
CA PRO A 145 -14.03 -34.30 31.24
C PRO A 145 -14.42 -32.99 31.92
N GLY A 146 -13.74 -32.65 33.03
CA GLY A 146 -13.63 -31.29 33.54
C GLY A 146 -12.51 -30.52 32.84
N SER A 147 -12.68 -29.21 32.70
CA SER A 147 -11.81 -28.30 31.93
C SER A 147 -10.31 -28.37 32.26
N SER A 148 -9.46 -28.66 31.27
CA SER A 148 -8.11 -28.09 31.10
C SER A 148 -7.46 -28.50 29.77
N ALA A 149 -6.73 -27.57 29.14
CA ALA A 149 -6.04 -27.81 27.86
C ALA A 149 -4.68 -28.52 28.05
N ALA A 150 -4.67 -29.85 27.91
CA ALA A 150 -3.44 -30.63 27.91
C ALA A 150 -2.67 -30.49 26.57
N ARG A 151 -1.41 -30.01 26.63
CA ARG A 151 -0.52 -29.92 25.45
C ARG A 151 -0.14 -31.32 24.94
N LEU A 152 -0.61 -31.69 23.75
CA LEU A 152 -0.23 -32.94 23.10
C LEU A 152 0.97 -32.73 22.17
N ILE A 153 2.19 -32.85 22.70
CA ILE A 153 3.43 -32.75 21.92
C ILE A 153 3.66 -34.08 21.19
N PHE A 154 3.20 -34.18 19.94
CA PHE A 154 3.62 -35.24 19.03
C PHE A 154 5.01 -34.93 18.46
N MET A 155 6.04 -35.61 18.95
CA MET A 155 7.34 -35.65 18.27
C MET A 155 7.26 -36.62 17.09
N PHE A 156 7.19 -36.06 15.87
CA PHE A 156 7.43 -36.80 14.62
C PHE A 156 8.68 -36.25 13.95
N GLU A 157 9.76 -37.05 13.91
CA GLU A 157 10.95 -36.74 13.11
C GLU A 157 10.65 -37.00 11.62
N ALA A 158 10.09 -35.99 10.95
CA ALA A 158 9.76 -36.04 9.53
C ALA A 158 10.98 -35.65 8.66
N SER A 159 11.87 -36.63 8.41
CA SER A 159 13.12 -36.48 7.63
C SER A 159 12.93 -36.24 6.12
N SER A 160 11.94 -35.43 5.72
CA SER A 160 11.68 -35.05 4.33
C SER A 160 11.28 -33.58 4.21
N SER A 161 12.02 -32.85 3.36
CA SER A 161 11.79 -31.43 3.04
C SER A 161 10.42 -31.17 2.38
N VAL A 162 9.79 -32.19 1.81
CA VAL A 162 8.45 -32.12 1.21
C VAL A 162 7.37 -32.01 2.28
N VAL A 163 7.44 -32.81 3.34
CA VAL A 163 6.47 -32.80 4.46
C VAL A 163 6.55 -31.48 5.22
N ARG A 164 7.76 -30.96 5.44
CA ARG A 164 7.97 -29.66 6.11
C ARG A 164 7.39 -28.49 5.30
N ARG A 165 7.38 -28.56 3.96
CA ARG A 165 6.72 -27.57 3.09
C ARG A 165 5.19 -27.70 3.13
N LEU A 166 4.65 -28.91 3.05
CA LEU A 166 3.20 -29.16 3.16
C LEU A 166 2.61 -28.68 4.50
N LEU A 167 3.31 -28.93 5.62
CA LEU A 167 2.85 -28.48 6.94
C LEU A 167 2.85 -26.94 7.08
N VAL A 168 3.87 -26.27 6.53
CA VAL A 168 3.91 -24.80 6.46
C VAL A 168 2.78 -24.25 5.57
N CYS A 169 2.49 -24.87 4.42
CA CYS A 169 1.37 -24.46 3.58
C CYS A 169 0.00 -24.64 4.24
N LEU A 170 -0.23 -25.71 5.02
CA LEU A 170 -1.52 -25.87 5.73
C LEU A 170 -1.69 -24.84 6.86
N ILE A 171 -0.61 -24.47 7.56
CA ILE A 171 -0.68 -23.44 8.61
C ILE A 171 -0.84 -22.04 8.00
N ALA A 172 -0.30 -21.81 6.79
CA ALA A 172 -0.49 -20.57 6.03
C ALA A 172 -1.88 -20.42 5.37
N LEU A 173 -2.73 -21.45 5.43
CA LEU A 173 -4.10 -21.43 4.88
C LEU A 173 -5.17 -21.11 5.94
N SER A 174 -4.80 -20.99 7.21
CA SER A 174 -5.67 -20.50 8.29
C SER A 174 -5.32 -19.08 8.72
N SER A 175 -5.28 -18.15 7.78
CA SER A 175 -5.49 -16.73 8.12
C SER A 175 -6.84 -16.62 8.84
N PRO A 176 -6.92 -16.06 10.05
CA PRO A 176 -8.21 -15.72 10.62
C PRO A 176 -8.95 -14.79 9.68
N LEU A 177 -10.27 -14.88 9.61
CA LEU A 177 -11.09 -13.94 8.83
C LEU A 177 -11.10 -12.59 9.56
N VAL A 178 -10.00 -11.84 9.42
CA VAL A 178 -9.82 -10.51 9.99
C VAL A 178 -11.00 -9.65 9.57
N ALA A 179 -11.61 -8.96 10.54
CA ALA A 179 -12.70 -8.04 10.26
C ALA A 179 -12.25 -6.98 9.26
N GLN A 180 -12.81 -7.06 8.05
CA GLN A 180 -12.55 -6.15 6.94
C GLN A 180 -12.84 -4.70 7.35
N VAL A 181 -13.96 -4.52 8.05
CA VAL A 181 -14.41 -3.24 8.61
C VAL A 181 -14.13 -3.22 10.11
N ARG A 182 -13.42 -2.19 10.60
CA ARG A 182 -13.07 -2.02 12.02
C ARG A 182 -13.47 -0.64 12.53
N ILE A 183 -13.79 -0.55 13.83
CA ILE A 183 -13.95 0.73 14.53
C ILE A 183 -12.56 1.30 14.75
N MET A 184 -12.28 2.48 14.18
CA MET A 184 -10.97 3.12 14.21
C MET A 184 -10.84 4.17 15.31
N GLU A 185 -11.81 5.07 15.38
CA GLU A 185 -11.86 6.19 16.30
C GLU A 185 -13.32 6.44 16.72
N MET A 186 -13.54 6.94 17.94
CA MET A 186 -14.84 7.37 18.45
C MET A 186 -14.69 8.60 19.33
N LEU A 187 -15.71 9.44 19.39
CA LEU A 187 -15.71 10.68 20.16
C LEU A 187 -17.06 10.84 20.87
N PRO A 188 -17.15 10.77 22.21
CA PRO A 188 -18.46 10.83 22.88
C PRO A 188 -19.10 12.21 22.87
N ALA A 189 -18.31 13.27 23.04
CA ALA A 189 -18.78 14.64 23.24
C ALA A 189 -17.98 15.63 22.39
N SER A 190 -18.69 16.38 21.55
CA SER A 190 -18.15 17.37 20.61
C SER A 190 -18.61 18.78 20.94
N SER A 191 -17.75 19.77 20.69
CA SER A 191 -18.12 21.18 20.58
C SER A 191 -17.66 21.84 19.27
N ASN A 192 -16.80 21.17 18.48
CA ASN A 192 -16.19 21.69 17.26
C ASN A 192 -16.41 20.83 16.00
N PHE A 193 -16.96 19.62 16.12
CA PHE A 193 -17.38 18.76 15.00
C PHE A 193 -18.92 18.77 14.89
N PRO A 194 -19.50 19.68 14.08
CA PRO A 194 -20.93 19.71 13.82
C PRO A 194 -21.37 18.64 12.82
N ASP A 195 -22.59 18.15 12.99
CA ASP A 195 -23.29 17.30 12.04
C ASP A 195 -23.91 18.09 10.87
N ASP A 196 -24.72 17.40 10.06
CA ASP A 196 -25.42 17.96 8.89
C ASP A 196 -26.49 19.00 9.23
N ASP A 197 -27.02 18.99 10.46
CA ASP A 197 -27.88 20.06 11.00
C ASP A 197 -27.06 21.22 11.60
N GLY A 198 -25.72 21.18 11.53
CA GLY A 198 -24.83 22.17 12.14
C GLY A 198 -24.66 22.02 13.66
N THR A 199 -25.11 20.92 14.26
CA THR A 199 -25.08 20.70 15.71
C THR A 199 -23.85 19.87 16.10
N PRO A 200 -23.02 20.28 17.08
CA PRO A 200 -21.94 19.44 17.58
C PRO A 200 -22.44 18.08 18.07
N GLN A 201 -21.89 16.98 17.56
CA GLN A 201 -22.29 15.61 17.91
C GLN A 201 -21.09 14.70 18.18
N GLY A 202 -21.31 13.72 19.06
CA GLY A 202 -20.42 12.56 19.16
C GLY A 202 -20.53 11.66 17.93
N TRP A 203 -19.52 10.83 17.68
CA TRP A 203 -19.43 10.00 16.47
C TRP A 203 -18.59 8.74 16.66
N ILE A 204 -18.74 7.81 15.72
CA ILE A 204 -17.99 6.55 15.59
C ILE A 204 -17.49 6.48 14.14
N GLU A 205 -16.22 6.21 13.93
CA GLU A 205 -15.66 5.95 12.60
C GLU A 205 -15.42 4.46 12.34
N LEU A 206 -15.82 4.01 11.15
CA LEU A 206 -15.47 2.71 10.59
C LEU A 206 -14.54 2.86 9.37
N TRP A 207 -13.58 1.94 9.23
CA TRP A 207 -12.67 1.86 8.06
C TRP A 207 -12.73 0.49 7.39
N ASN A 208 -12.88 0.45 6.06
CA ASN A 208 -12.76 -0.76 5.23
C ASN A 208 -11.29 -0.97 4.84
N SER A 209 -10.54 -1.65 5.70
CA SER A 209 -9.11 -1.91 5.53
C SER A 209 -8.70 -2.77 4.33
N HIS A 210 -9.65 -3.30 3.54
CA HIS A 210 -9.34 -4.16 2.41
C HIS A 210 -9.08 -3.36 1.13
N GLN A 211 -7.87 -3.47 0.60
CA GLN A 211 -7.35 -2.75 -0.58
C GLN A 211 -7.99 -3.15 -1.95
N ILE A 212 -9.06 -3.95 -1.96
CA ILE A 212 -9.65 -4.51 -3.21
C ILE A 212 -11.17 -4.73 -3.07
N ASN A 213 -11.62 -5.28 -1.93
CA ASN A 213 -13.01 -5.66 -1.74
C ASN A 213 -13.85 -4.50 -1.19
N VAL A 214 -15.03 -4.29 -1.79
CA VAL A 214 -16.11 -3.49 -1.20
C VAL A 214 -16.65 -4.25 0.02
N ALA A 215 -16.90 -3.56 1.13
CA ALA A 215 -17.61 -4.12 2.28
C ALA A 215 -19.10 -3.73 2.21
N THR A 216 -19.99 -4.70 2.35
CA THR A 216 -21.44 -4.49 2.37
C THR A 216 -21.95 -4.59 3.81
N LEU A 217 -22.42 -3.48 4.38
CA LEU A 217 -22.85 -3.38 5.78
C LEU A 217 -24.33 -3.72 6.01
N THR A 218 -25.08 -4.18 5.01
CA THR A 218 -26.53 -4.40 5.09
C THR A 218 -26.87 -5.31 6.28
N GLY A 219 -27.56 -4.77 7.29
CA GLY A 219 -27.92 -5.52 8.51
C GLY A 219 -26.82 -5.66 9.57
N TYR A 220 -25.61 -5.14 9.34
CA TYR A 220 -24.56 -5.00 10.38
C TYR A 220 -25.07 -4.11 11.52
N LYS A 221 -24.44 -4.20 12.70
CA LYS A 221 -24.97 -3.55 13.90
C LYS A 221 -23.86 -2.84 14.68
N LEU A 222 -24.09 -1.56 15.00
CA LEU A 222 -23.31 -0.82 16.00
C LEU A 222 -24.02 -0.89 17.35
N SER A 223 -23.26 -0.99 18.44
CA SER A 223 -23.78 -0.86 19.80
C SER A 223 -22.88 0.00 20.68
N ASN A 224 -23.49 0.72 21.62
CA ASN A 224 -22.82 1.44 22.71
C ASN A 224 -22.82 0.63 24.04
N GLY A 225 -23.08 -0.68 23.97
CA GLY A 225 -23.16 -1.59 25.12
C GLY A 225 -24.55 -1.70 25.75
N THR A 226 -25.44 -0.71 25.59
CA THR A 226 -26.84 -0.74 26.10
C THR A 226 -27.89 -0.73 25.00
N THR A 227 -27.55 -0.20 23.83
CA THR A 227 -28.47 0.01 22.71
C THR A 227 -27.79 -0.43 21.43
N THR A 228 -28.56 -0.95 20.48
CA THR A 228 -28.06 -1.44 19.19
C THR A 228 -28.77 -0.72 18.06
N TRP A 229 -28.00 -0.37 17.03
CA TRP A 229 -28.44 0.30 15.82
C TRP A 229 -28.00 -0.52 14.60
N THR A 230 -28.94 -0.80 13.70
CA THR A 230 -28.68 -1.61 12.50
C THR A 230 -28.40 -0.70 11.30
N PHE A 231 -27.33 -1.00 10.56
CA PHE A 231 -26.98 -0.31 9.33
C PHE A 231 -28.06 -0.51 8.24
N PRO A 232 -28.35 0.54 7.46
CA PRO A 232 -29.05 0.41 6.19
C PRO A 232 -28.15 -0.26 5.13
N ASP A 233 -28.63 -0.33 3.89
CA ASP A 233 -27.83 -0.85 2.77
C ASP A 233 -26.69 0.13 2.41
N ILE A 234 -25.52 -0.07 3.01
CA ILE A 234 -24.30 0.71 2.80
C ILE A 234 -23.23 -0.17 2.18
N GLN A 235 -22.58 0.36 1.16
CA GLN A 235 -21.34 -0.18 0.61
C GLN A 235 -20.19 0.77 0.99
N MET A 236 -19.16 0.23 1.62
CA MET A 236 -17.88 0.92 1.80
C MET A 236 -16.91 0.43 0.70
N VAL A 237 -16.39 1.33 -0.14
CA VAL A 237 -15.38 0.97 -1.15
C VAL A 237 -14.03 0.62 -0.47
N PRO A 238 -13.08 0.00 -1.18
CA PRO A 238 -11.74 -0.25 -0.66
C PRO A 238 -11.10 0.99 -0.02
N ASP A 239 -10.49 0.80 1.15
CA ASP A 239 -9.83 1.82 1.96
C ASP A 239 -10.75 2.96 2.50
N GLU A 240 -12.06 2.90 2.27
CA GLU A 240 -12.99 3.97 2.68
C GLU A 240 -13.15 4.07 4.21
N ARG A 241 -13.15 5.31 4.71
CA ARG A 241 -13.54 5.67 6.08
C ARG A 241 -14.91 6.32 6.07
N ILE A 242 -15.79 5.91 6.99
CA ILE A 242 -17.12 6.52 7.17
C ILE A 242 -17.35 6.93 8.61
N VAL A 243 -17.92 8.12 8.80
CA VAL A 243 -18.32 8.66 10.10
C VAL A 243 -19.82 8.43 10.31
N ILE A 244 -20.18 7.84 11.45
CA ILE A 244 -21.56 7.68 11.89
C ILE A 244 -21.77 8.53 13.14
N TRP A 245 -22.72 9.47 13.09
CA TRP A 245 -23.02 10.35 14.21
C TRP A 245 -23.80 9.61 15.31
N ALA A 246 -23.27 9.63 16.53
CA ALA A 246 -23.91 9.07 17.71
C ALA A 246 -24.81 10.12 18.37
N SER A 247 -25.86 10.53 17.66
CA SER A 247 -26.69 11.69 17.99
C SER A 247 -28.15 11.36 18.35
N ALA A 248 -28.49 10.08 18.51
CA ALA A 248 -29.85 9.56 18.68
C ALA A 248 -30.89 9.97 17.60
N LYS A 249 -30.47 10.53 16.46
CA LYS A 249 -31.37 11.01 15.38
C LYS A 249 -31.89 9.87 14.49
N ASN A 250 -31.32 8.67 14.57
CA ASN A 250 -31.72 7.46 13.83
C ASN A 250 -31.91 7.67 12.30
N ARG A 251 -30.96 8.34 11.65
CA ARG A 251 -30.97 8.61 10.20
C ARG A 251 -30.29 7.46 9.45
N THR A 252 -31.05 6.79 8.60
CA THR A 252 -30.65 5.55 7.87
C THR A 252 -30.72 5.70 6.34
N THR A 253 -30.79 6.93 5.83
CA THR A 253 -30.82 7.18 4.37
C THR A 253 -29.42 7.02 3.79
N ALA A 254 -29.18 5.95 3.02
CA ALA A 254 -27.86 5.58 2.50
C ALA A 254 -27.13 6.63 1.63
N THR A 255 -27.84 7.64 1.12
CA THR A 255 -27.28 8.75 0.34
C THR A 255 -27.01 10.02 1.17
N ALA A 256 -27.25 9.98 2.48
CA ALA A 256 -27.07 11.08 3.43
C ALA A 256 -26.19 10.64 4.62
N PRO A 257 -25.74 11.57 5.49
CA PRO A 257 -25.04 11.23 6.72
C PRO A 257 -25.84 10.27 7.61
N LEU A 258 -25.15 9.33 8.24
CA LEU A 258 -25.74 8.29 9.09
C LEU A 258 -25.74 8.71 10.55
N HIS A 259 -26.86 8.48 11.24
CA HIS A 259 -27.00 8.78 12.67
C HIS A 259 -27.60 7.60 13.40
N THR A 260 -26.98 7.17 14.50
CA THR A 260 -27.51 6.05 15.30
C THR A 260 -28.76 6.45 16.08
N ASN A 261 -29.45 5.45 16.66
CA ASN A 261 -30.56 5.63 17.59
C ASN A 261 -30.12 5.89 19.05
N PHE A 262 -28.81 6.10 19.29
CA PHE A 262 -28.24 6.30 20.62
C PHE A 262 -27.24 7.46 20.64
N THR A 263 -26.82 7.87 21.83
CA THR A 263 -25.62 8.68 22.04
C THR A 263 -24.49 7.86 22.69
N LEU A 264 -23.27 8.39 22.63
CA LEU A 264 -22.12 7.85 23.35
C LEU A 264 -22.01 8.46 24.75
N SER A 265 -21.56 7.66 25.72
CA SER A 265 -21.32 8.10 27.08
C SER A 265 -19.94 8.77 27.20
N ALA A 266 -19.90 10.04 27.63
CA ALA A 266 -18.66 10.71 28.02
C ALA A 266 -18.07 10.15 29.34
N GLY A 267 -18.86 9.38 30.10
CA GLY A 267 -18.39 8.64 31.28
C GLY A 267 -17.68 7.32 30.97
N GLY A 268 -17.46 7.01 29.68
CA GLY A 268 -16.86 5.75 29.24
C GLY A 268 -17.89 4.65 28.94
N GLY A 269 -17.39 3.47 28.58
CA GLY A 269 -18.21 2.30 28.22
C GLY A 269 -17.56 1.35 27.23
N THR A 270 -18.30 0.92 26.21
CA THR A 270 -17.82 0.04 25.14
C THR A 270 -18.57 0.36 23.85
N VAL A 271 -17.88 0.32 22.72
CA VAL A 271 -18.50 0.40 21.38
C VAL A 271 -18.14 -0.84 20.59
N SER A 272 -19.13 -1.47 19.95
CA SER A 272 -18.95 -2.70 19.17
C SER A 272 -19.64 -2.64 17.81
N LEU A 273 -19.07 -3.38 16.87
CA LEU A 273 -19.56 -3.64 15.53
C LEU A 273 -19.71 -5.16 15.35
N SER A 274 -20.91 -5.62 14.99
CA SER A 274 -21.16 -7.00 14.55
C SER A 274 -21.73 -7.05 13.13
N ASP A 275 -21.60 -8.21 12.48
CA ASP A 275 -22.22 -8.48 11.19
C ASP A 275 -23.74 -8.74 11.32
N ALA A 276 -24.39 -8.97 10.17
CA ALA A 276 -25.82 -9.28 10.13
C ALA A 276 -26.22 -10.61 10.82
N SER A 277 -25.25 -11.46 11.16
CA SER A 277 -25.44 -12.74 11.88
C SER A 277 -25.01 -12.65 13.36
N ASP A 278 -24.80 -11.44 13.87
CA ASP A 278 -24.33 -11.13 15.24
C ASP A 278 -22.90 -11.61 15.57
N ASN A 279 -22.07 -11.93 14.57
CA ASN A 279 -20.64 -12.17 14.81
C ASN A 279 -19.94 -10.86 15.13
N LEU A 280 -19.23 -10.79 16.26
CA LEU A 280 -18.48 -9.60 16.67
C LEU A 280 -17.26 -9.38 15.76
N LEU A 281 -17.25 -8.28 15.01
CA LEU A 281 -16.18 -7.89 14.09
C LEU A 281 -15.16 -6.95 14.73
N SER A 282 -15.63 -5.97 15.50
CA SER A 282 -14.76 -4.96 16.10
C SER A 282 -15.32 -4.46 17.42
N ARG A 283 -14.46 -4.13 18.38
CA ARG A 283 -14.84 -3.63 19.70
C ARG A 283 -13.77 -2.72 20.27
N LEU A 284 -14.16 -1.51 20.68
CA LEU A 284 -13.40 -0.69 21.62
C LEU A 284 -13.99 -0.96 23.01
N GLN A 285 -13.26 -1.70 23.83
CA GLN A 285 -13.68 -2.07 25.19
C GLN A 285 -13.16 -1.06 26.21
N ASP A 286 -13.78 -1.08 27.40
CA ASP A 286 -13.27 -0.43 28.62
C ASP A 286 -12.83 1.02 28.41
N VAL A 287 -13.56 1.72 27.54
CA VAL A 287 -13.30 3.12 27.15
C VAL A 287 -13.46 3.97 28.41
N PRO A 288 -12.43 4.76 28.80
CA PRO A 288 -12.49 5.57 30.02
C PRO A 288 -13.46 6.76 29.86
N ALA A 289 -13.66 7.52 30.93
CA ALA A 289 -14.30 8.82 30.83
C ALA A 289 -13.43 9.78 29.98
N LEU A 290 -14.06 10.49 29.03
CA LEU A 290 -13.38 11.37 28.07
C LEU A 290 -13.96 12.78 28.15
N SER A 291 -13.07 13.78 28.12
CA SER A 291 -13.47 15.18 28.02
C SER A 291 -13.99 15.52 26.62
N THR A 292 -14.77 16.59 26.50
CA THR A 292 -15.21 17.13 25.20
C THR A 292 -14.04 17.34 24.25
N ASN A 293 -14.22 16.97 22.98
CA ASN A 293 -13.22 16.97 21.91
C ASN A 293 -12.03 16.02 22.11
N LEU A 294 -12.11 15.08 23.06
CA LEU A 294 -11.16 13.98 23.20
C LEU A 294 -11.79 12.69 22.64
N SER A 295 -11.14 12.10 21.64
CA SER A 295 -11.55 10.82 21.04
C SER A 295 -10.74 9.66 21.62
N TRP A 296 -11.21 8.44 21.36
CA TRP A 296 -10.56 7.18 21.73
C TRP A 296 -10.57 6.22 20.56
N GLY A 297 -9.52 5.44 20.38
CA GLY A 297 -9.37 4.57 19.22
C GLY A 297 -8.29 3.50 19.36
N ARG A 298 -8.04 2.82 18.25
CA ARG A 298 -7.04 1.75 18.12
C ARG A 298 -5.88 2.18 17.22
N ASP A 299 -4.77 1.46 17.31
CA ASP A 299 -3.76 1.49 16.25
C ASP A 299 -4.34 0.92 14.95
N GLU A 300 -4.05 1.54 13.80
CA GLU A 300 -4.66 1.15 12.50
C GLU A 300 -4.20 -0.23 12.02
N TRP A 301 -2.96 -0.58 12.39
CA TRP A 301 -2.35 -1.89 12.18
C TRP A 301 -2.83 -2.94 13.19
N ASP A 302 -3.64 -2.57 14.19
CA ASP A 302 -4.34 -3.52 15.05
C ASP A 302 -5.58 -4.09 14.33
N THR A 303 -5.39 -5.32 13.86
CA THR A 303 -6.38 -6.14 13.15
C THR A 303 -7.25 -6.99 14.06
N ALA A 304 -7.03 -6.99 15.38
CA ALA A 304 -7.78 -7.83 16.31
C ALA A 304 -9.21 -7.29 16.55
N VAL A 305 -10.16 -8.19 16.81
CA VAL A 305 -11.57 -7.82 17.08
C VAL A 305 -11.62 -6.82 18.24
N THR A 306 -11.02 -7.18 19.38
CA THR A 306 -10.69 -6.24 20.47
C THR A 306 -9.19 -5.96 20.39
N PRO A 307 -8.74 -4.68 20.35
CA PRO A 307 -7.32 -4.33 20.24
C PRO A 307 -6.45 -4.85 21.39
N ALA A 308 -5.15 -4.99 21.12
CA ALA A 308 -4.12 -5.14 22.14
C ALA A 308 -3.69 -3.78 22.74
N ALA A 309 -3.94 -2.66 22.03
CA ALA A 309 -3.73 -1.32 22.53
C ALA A 309 -4.83 -0.36 22.04
N THR A 310 -5.38 0.43 22.96
CA THR A 310 -6.25 1.58 22.68
C THR A 310 -5.78 2.78 23.48
N GLY A 311 -6.04 3.98 22.97
CA GLY A 311 -5.71 5.22 23.65
C GLY A 311 -6.51 6.40 23.09
N PHE A 312 -6.26 7.59 23.63
CA PHE A 312 -6.91 8.81 23.17
C PHE A 312 -6.17 9.45 21.99
N TYR A 313 -6.89 10.17 21.14
CA TYR A 313 -6.27 11.13 20.22
C TYR A 313 -6.58 12.55 20.71
N ALA A 314 -5.52 13.35 20.90
CA ALA A 314 -5.64 14.73 21.39
C ALA A 314 -6.18 15.71 20.33
N SER A 315 -6.18 15.28 19.08
CA SER A 315 -6.75 15.98 17.92
C SER A 315 -7.58 14.95 17.14
N PRO A 316 -8.92 14.93 17.27
CA PRO A 316 -9.74 13.90 16.61
C PRO A 316 -9.79 14.06 15.08
N THR A 317 -9.93 12.93 14.36
CA THR A 317 -9.70 12.85 12.90
C THR A 317 -10.90 12.27 12.10
N PRO A 318 -12.14 12.80 12.25
CA PRO A 318 -13.33 12.20 11.63
C PRO A 318 -13.31 12.24 10.10
N GLY A 319 -13.27 11.05 9.49
CA GLY A 319 -13.24 10.82 8.05
C GLY A 319 -11.83 10.71 7.45
N GLU A 320 -10.80 10.83 8.28
CA GLU A 320 -9.39 10.95 7.88
C GLU A 320 -8.52 9.91 8.62
N ARG A 321 -7.23 9.81 8.31
CA ARG A 321 -6.33 8.89 9.03
C ARG A 321 -6.00 9.41 10.44
N ASN A 322 -6.10 8.52 11.43
CA ASN A 322 -5.71 8.77 12.83
C ASN A 322 -4.28 9.33 12.91
N ASN A 323 -4.09 10.46 13.58
CA ASN A 323 -2.77 11.10 13.66
C ASN A 323 -1.89 10.54 14.79
N PHE A 324 -0.58 10.55 14.56
CA PHE A 324 0.42 10.13 15.55
C PHE A 324 0.99 11.30 16.36
N THR A 325 0.14 12.22 16.85
CA THR A 325 0.61 13.43 17.55
C THR A 325 -0.12 13.69 18.86
N GLY A 326 0.50 14.50 19.73
CA GLY A 326 -0.03 14.80 21.07
C GLY A 326 0.34 13.75 22.11
N SER A 327 -0.31 13.82 23.28
CA SER A 327 0.03 13.06 24.48
C SER A 327 -0.58 11.66 24.58
N GLY A 328 -1.45 11.26 23.65
CA GLY A 328 -2.09 9.94 23.64
C GLY A 328 -1.31 8.84 22.91
N VAL A 329 -0.18 9.23 22.31
CA VAL A 329 0.71 8.37 21.51
C VAL A 329 2.13 8.37 22.09
N SER A 330 2.86 7.30 21.83
CA SER A 330 4.19 7.01 22.39
C SER A 330 5.35 7.88 21.85
N GLY A 331 5.07 9.05 21.29
CA GLY A 331 6.07 9.94 20.70
C GLY A 331 6.67 9.42 19.37
N GLN A 332 7.68 10.13 18.87
CA GLN A 332 8.38 9.79 17.62
C GLN A 332 9.69 9.04 17.92
N VAL A 333 10.12 8.20 16.98
CA VAL A 333 11.49 7.67 16.95
C VAL A 333 12.34 8.35 15.89
N SER A 334 13.62 8.55 16.17
CA SER A 334 14.60 9.12 15.25
C SER A 334 15.73 8.13 15.02
N VAL A 335 16.09 7.96 13.74
CA VAL A 335 17.17 7.08 13.27
C VAL A 335 18.37 7.96 12.90
N ASP A 336 19.57 7.58 13.35
CA ASP A 336 20.78 8.40 13.19
C ASP A 336 21.28 8.45 11.74
N ILE A 337 21.35 7.29 11.08
CA ILE A 337 21.75 7.15 9.68
C ILE A 337 20.49 7.16 8.81
N ARG A 338 20.31 8.25 8.05
CA ARG A 338 19.21 8.39 7.08
C ARG A 338 19.38 7.47 5.85
N SER A 339 18.26 7.22 5.18
CA SER A 339 18.13 6.44 3.95
C SER A 339 19.23 6.77 2.94
N ARG A 340 20.02 5.77 2.56
CA ARG A 340 21.22 5.96 1.73
C ARG A 340 21.66 4.66 1.06
N SER A 341 22.60 4.78 0.13
CA SER A 341 23.46 3.66 -0.26
C SER A 341 24.60 3.44 0.75
N PHE A 342 25.15 2.22 0.77
CA PHE A 342 26.34 1.89 1.54
C PHE A 342 27.12 0.73 0.91
N THR A 343 28.37 0.55 1.35
CA THR A 343 29.20 -0.64 1.11
C THR A 343 29.61 -1.23 2.46
N GLY A 344 29.91 -2.53 2.50
CA GLY A 344 30.27 -3.20 3.76
C GLY A 344 29.07 -3.32 4.70
N THR A 345 29.12 -2.64 5.85
CA THR A 345 28.05 -2.65 6.86
C THR A 345 27.81 -1.27 7.46
N LEU A 346 26.57 -1.00 7.85
CA LEU A 346 26.19 0.11 8.72
C LEU A 346 25.92 -0.41 10.14
N SER A 347 26.12 0.44 11.14
CA SER A 347 25.59 0.24 12.49
C SER A 347 24.65 1.41 12.78
N VAL A 348 23.36 1.12 12.91
CA VAL A 348 22.28 2.12 12.92
C VAL A 348 21.71 2.24 14.33
N ALA A 349 21.76 3.43 14.92
CA ALA A 349 21.16 3.72 16.21
C ALA A 349 19.75 4.33 16.07
N ILE A 350 18.87 3.93 16.98
CA ILE A 350 17.50 4.47 17.08
C ILE A 350 17.33 5.11 18.46
N THR A 351 16.65 6.25 18.49
CA THR A 351 16.30 7.01 19.70
C THR A 351 14.81 7.34 19.70
N THR A 352 14.24 7.72 20.84
CA THR A 352 12.85 8.21 20.92
C THR A 352 12.81 9.58 21.60
N SER A 353 11.83 10.41 21.20
CA SER A 353 11.48 11.65 21.89
C SER A 353 10.53 11.44 23.08
N SER A 354 10.08 10.21 23.34
CA SER A 354 9.23 9.90 24.48
C SER A 354 9.95 10.13 25.80
N VAL A 355 9.25 10.78 26.73
CA VAL A 355 9.67 10.94 28.14
C VAL A 355 8.90 10.00 29.08
N VAL A 356 8.05 9.11 28.54
CA VAL A 356 7.21 8.21 29.33
C VAL A 356 8.06 7.06 29.89
N PRO A 357 8.10 6.83 31.21
CA PRO A 357 8.83 5.70 31.78
C PRO A 357 8.32 4.36 31.23
N GLY A 358 9.25 3.47 30.87
CA GLY A 358 8.92 2.19 30.27
C GLY A 358 8.63 2.23 28.76
N THR A 359 8.80 3.37 28.06
CA THR A 359 8.80 3.36 26.59
C THR A 359 9.91 2.46 26.05
N VAL A 360 9.53 1.51 25.19
CA VAL A 360 10.46 0.69 24.39
C VAL A 360 10.37 1.08 22.92
N ILE A 361 11.46 0.89 22.17
CA ILE A 361 11.48 1.03 20.72
C ILE A 361 11.36 -0.37 20.13
N ARG A 362 10.44 -0.59 19.19
CA ARG A 362 10.33 -1.85 18.43
C ARG A 362 10.63 -1.60 16.96
N TYR A 363 11.23 -2.58 16.30
CA TYR A 363 11.66 -2.46 14.90
C TYR A 363 11.45 -3.74 14.09
N THR A 364 11.46 -3.57 12.77
CA THR A 364 11.32 -4.63 11.76
C THR A 364 12.25 -4.35 10.58
N THR A 365 12.70 -5.42 9.91
CA THR A 365 13.51 -5.37 8.68
C THR A 365 12.93 -6.20 7.54
N ASP A 366 11.78 -6.84 7.76
CA ASP A 366 11.00 -7.63 6.80
C ASP A 366 9.98 -6.81 6.00
N ARG A 367 9.97 -5.48 6.24
CA ARG A 367 9.07 -4.42 5.72
C ARG A 367 7.72 -4.28 6.43
N SER A 368 7.37 -5.18 7.34
CA SER A 368 6.13 -5.08 8.14
C SER A 368 6.16 -3.85 9.07
N VAL A 369 5.00 -3.35 9.47
CA VAL A 369 4.93 -2.25 10.44
C VAL A 369 5.19 -2.81 11.84
N PRO A 370 6.06 -2.20 12.67
CA PRO A 370 6.31 -2.68 14.02
C PRO A 370 5.06 -2.72 14.88
N THR A 371 4.97 -3.74 15.72
CA THR A 371 3.91 -3.97 16.72
C THR A 371 4.54 -4.31 18.08
N ASN A 372 3.71 -4.50 19.11
CA ASN A 372 4.15 -4.98 20.43
C ASN A 372 4.87 -6.34 20.39
N SER A 373 4.68 -7.17 19.35
CA SER A 373 5.38 -8.46 19.19
C SER A 373 6.63 -8.40 18.31
N SER A 374 6.96 -7.25 17.73
CA SER A 374 8.19 -7.05 16.95
C SER A 374 9.45 -7.04 17.84
N ALA A 375 10.63 -7.10 17.20
CA ALA A 375 11.91 -7.08 17.91
C ALA A 375 12.10 -5.77 18.69
N GLU A 376 12.58 -5.88 19.94
CA GLU A 376 12.90 -4.72 20.77
C GLU A 376 14.30 -4.21 20.45
N TYR A 377 14.43 -2.90 20.24
CA TYR A 377 15.71 -2.24 20.02
C TYR A 377 16.41 -2.01 21.36
N THR A 378 17.52 -2.73 21.58
CA THR A 378 18.34 -2.67 22.80
C THR A 378 19.79 -2.27 22.53
N ALA A 379 20.24 -2.31 21.28
CA ALA A 379 21.56 -1.92 20.82
C ALA A 379 21.51 -1.56 19.31
N PRO A 380 22.50 -0.79 18.78
CA PRO A 380 22.56 -0.44 17.36
C PRO A 380 22.47 -1.65 16.41
N ILE A 381 21.70 -1.50 15.34
CA ILE A 381 21.38 -2.57 14.40
C ILE A 381 22.45 -2.62 13.31
N THR A 382 23.11 -3.77 13.15
CA THR A 382 24.02 -4.01 12.03
C THR A 382 23.22 -4.27 10.75
N ILE A 383 23.34 -3.39 9.76
CA ILE A 383 22.77 -3.57 8.42
C ILE A 383 23.88 -3.99 7.46
N SER A 384 23.73 -5.15 6.83
CA SER A 384 24.73 -5.77 5.92
C SER A 384 24.17 -6.15 4.54
N ASN A 385 22.90 -5.79 4.28
CA ASN A 385 22.12 -6.17 3.09
C ASN A 385 21.22 -4.99 2.70
N THR A 386 20.68 -5.00 1.47
CA THR A 386 19.64 -4.04 1.07
C THR A 386 18.39 -4.27 1.93
N THR A 387 18.01 -3.26 2.72
CA THR A 387 17.06 -3.39 3.84
C THR A 387 16.17 -2.16 3.97
N MET A 388 14.87 -2.35 4.16
CA MET A 388 13.98 -1.30 4.68
C MET A 388 13.78 -1.52 6.18
N LEU A 389 14.42 -0.67 7.00
CA LEU A 389 14.26 -0.64 8.44
C LEU A 389 13.00 0.18 8.79
N ARG A 390 12.13 -0.36 9.64
CA ARG A 390 10.98 0.37 10.18
C ARG A 390 11.00 0.30 11.71
N ALA A 391 10.67 1.40 12.38
CA ALA A 391 10.73 1.49 13.84
C ALA A 391 9.61 2.37 14.42
N ARG A 392 9.14 2.04 15.62
CA ARG A 392 8.10 2.78 16.38
C ARG A 392 8.41 2.76 17.87
N ALA A 393 7.93 3.75 18.60
CA ALA A 393 7.94 3.75 20.06
C ALA A 393 6.63 3.14 20.62
N PHE A 394 6.73 2.45 21.75
CA PHE A 394 5.62 1.83 22.47
C PHE A 394 5.76 2.14 23.95
N SER A 395 4.81 2.84 24.53
CA SER A 395 4.76 3.19 25.96
C SER A 395 3.60 2.46 26.63
N PRO A 396 3.67 2.20 27.95
CA PRO A 396 2.51 1.78 28.72
C PRO A 396 1.33 2.75 28.53
N ASP A 397 0.12 2.19 28.42
CA ASP A 397 -1.17 2.90 28.40
C ASP A 397 -1.36 3.98 27.29
N LEU A 398 -0.46 4.04 26.30
CA LEU A 398 -0.56 4.92 25.13
C LEU A 398 -0.64 4.12 23.82
N LEU A 399 -1.16 4.75 22.78
CA LEU A 399 -1.06 4.22 21.42
C LEU A 399 0.40 4.24 20.93
N PRO A 400 0.79 3.36 19.99
CA PRO A 400 2.15 3.36 19.47
C PRO A 400 2.45 4.61 18.65
N GLY A 401 3.74 4.98 18.61
CA GLY A 401 4.22 6.14 17.86
C GLY A 401 4.13 5.99 16.34
N ALA A 402 4.38 7.10 15.63
CA ALA A 402 4.55 7.10 14.19
C ALA A 402 5.68 6.16 13.75
N THR A 403 5.50 5.45 12.63
CA THR A 403 6.58 4.62 12.07
C THR A 403 7.64 5.50 11.42
N ALA A 404 8.88 5.47 11.91
CA ALA A 404 10.02 5.88 11.10
C ALA A 404 10.34 4.74 10.12
N THR A 405 10.59 5.07 8.86
CA THR A 405 11.05 4.11 7.85
C THR A 405 12.28 4.67 7.16
N GLU A 406 13.37 3.91 7.12
CA GLU A 406 14.60 4.26 6.41
C GLU A 406 15.02 3.11 5.48
N GLY A 407 15.42 3.43 4.26
CA GLY A 407 15.86 2.47 3.24
C GLY A 407 17.37 2.51 3.03
N TYR A 408 18.04 1.38 3.27
CA TYR A 408 19.46 1.19 3.06
C TYR A 408 19.70 0.30 1.84
N LEU A 409 20.41 0.83 0.84
CA LEU A 409 20.77 0.11 -0.39
C LEU A 409 22.23 -0.36 -0.31
N LEU A 410 22.46 -1.67 -0.22
CA LEU A 410 23.82 -2.20 -0.34
C LEU A 410 24.28 -2.06 -1.80
N LEU A 411 25.52 -1.64 -2.02
CA LEU A 411 26.18 -1.60 -3.32
C LEU A 411 27.22 -2.71 -3.45
N ASP A 412 27.27 -3.38 -4.59
CA ASP A 412 28.44 -4.17 -4.97
C ASP A 412 29.61 -3.25 -5.42
N GLY A 413 30.78 -3.82 -5.72
CA GLY A 413 31.94 -3.04 -6.20
C GLY A 413 31.69 -2.33 -7.54
N THR A 414 30.83 -2.92 -8.39
CA THR A 414 30.43 -2.33 -9.68
C THR A 414 29.53 -1.11 -9.46
N ALA A 415 28.51 -1.23 -8.61
CA ALA A 415 27.60 -0.15 -8.26
C ALA A 415 28.31 0.98 -7.49
N ALA A 416 29.18 0.66 -6.55
CA ALA A 416 29.96 1.66 -5.81
C ALA A 416 30.88 2.50 -6.72
N SER A 417 31.25 1.96 -7.90
CA SER A 417 32.07 2.61 -8.92
C SER A 417 31.25 3.25 -10.06
N PHE A 418 29.92 3.10 -10.07
CA PHE A 418 29.07 3.56 -11.17
C PHE A 418 28.92 5.08 -11.17
N THR A 419 29.04 5.70 -12.35
CA THR A 419 28.89 7.15 -12.54
C THR A 419 28.10 7.45 -13.82
N SER A 420 27.19 8.42 -13.77
CA SER A 420 26.52 8.95 -14.98
C SER A 420 26.44 10.48 -14.96
N THR A 421 26.19 11.09 -16.12
CA THR A 421 25.75 12.48 -16.25
C THR A 421 24.21 12.62 -16.28
N MET A 422 23.49 11.51 -16.19
CA MET A 422 22.04 11.44 -16.06
C MET A 422 21.64 11.19 -14.60
N PRO A 423 20.41 11.56 -14.19
CA PRO A 423 19.85 11.11 -12.91
C PRO A 423 19.80 9.58 -12.81
N LEU A 424 20.05 9.06 -11.61
CA LEU A 424 19.98 7.65 -11.29
C LEU A 424 18.72 7.38 -10.46
N VAL A 425 17.99 6.31 -10.76
CA VAL A 425 16.91 5.82 -9.91
C VAL A 425 17.09 4.34 -9.62
N VAL A 426 17.03 3.98 -8.35
CA VAL A 426 16.92 2.58 -7.90
C VAL A 426 15.53 2.39 -7.30
N VAL A 427 14.81 1.37 -7.73
CA VAL A 427 13.60 0.88 -7.07
C VAL A 427 13.83 -0.55 -6.62
N SER A 428 13.56 -0.86 -5.35
CA SER A 428 13.62 -2.23 -4.82
C SER A 428 12.26 -2.70 -4.30
N ASN A 429 11.89 -3.95 -4.63
CA ASN A 429 10.69 -4.61 -4.08
C ASN A 429 11.03 -5.67 -3.01
N PHE A 430 12.30 -6.06 -2.88
CA PHE A 430 12.79 -7.06 -1.92
C PHE A 430 12.15 -8.48 -2.04
N LEU A 431 11.57 -8.86 -3.19
CA LEU A 431 10.75 -10.09 -3.36
C LEU A 431 11.44 -11.24 -4.15
N ASN A 432 12.73 -11.11 -4.45
CA ASN A 432 13.53 -11.99 -5.33
C ASN A 432 12.88 -12.30 -6.69
N SER A 433 11.99 -11.41 -7.15
CA SER A 433 11.20 -11.56 -8.36
C SER A 433 10.73 -10.18 -8.84
N PRO A 434 10.64 -9.92 -10.16
CA PRO A 434 10.12 -8.66 -10.66
C PRO A 434 8.60 -8.54 -10.35
N PRO A 435 8.04 -7.33 -10.33
CA PRO A 435 6.59 -7.13 -10.21
C PRO A 435 5.82 -7.96 -11.25
N PRO A 436 4.63 -8.48 -10.90
CA PRO A 436 3.85 -9.39 -11.76
C PRO A 436 3.20 -8.66 -12.95
N THR A 437 2.75 -9.45 -13.92
CA THR A 437 2.09 -8.96 -15.15
C THR A 437 0.56 -8.84 -15.00
N ASP A 438 -0.03 -9.34 -13.92
CA ASP A 438 -1.43 -9.07 -13.55
C ASP A 438 -1.68 -7.62 -13.12
N LYS A 439 -0.60 -6.84 -12.94
CA LYS A 439 -0.57 -5.44 -12.48
C LYS A 439 -0.98 -5.27 -11.01
N SER A 440 -0.98 -6.35 -10.23
CA SER A 440 -1.10 -6.24 -8.77
C SER A 440 0.09 -5.46 -8.20
N ASP A 441 -0.21 -4.61 -7.22
CA ASP A 441 0.78 -3.71 -6.66
C ASP A 441 1.61 -4.35 -5.55
N GLN A 442 2.85 -3.91 -5.45
CA GLN A 442 3.82 -4.34 -4.45
C GLN A 442 4.31 -3.15 -3.64
N SER A 443 4.58 -3.35 -2.36
CA SER A 443 5.36 -2.40 -1.56
C SER A 443 6.85 -2.49 -1.92
N GLY A 444 7.51 -1.34 -2.02
CA GLY A 444 8.94 -1.23 -2.25
C GLY A 444 9.53 0.03 -1.65
N PHE A 445 10.78 0.30 -2.01
CA PHE A 445 11.48 1.54 -1.66
C PHE A 445 12.23 2.07 -2.88
N MET A 446 12.36 3.39 -2.97
CA MET A 446 13.00 4.10 -4.08
C MET A 446 14.05 5.09 -3.57
N TRP A 447 15.17 5.15 -4.28
CA TRP A 447 16.24 6.12 -4.10
C TRP A 447 16.51 6.82 -5.45
N VAL A 448 16.65 8.13 -5.44
CA VAL A 448 16.93 8.96 -6.62
C VAL A 448 18.16 9.82 -6.36
N TRP A 449 19.08 9.87 -7.32
CA TRP A 449 20.23 10.77 -7.34
C TRP A 449 20.16 11.65 -8.59
N GLN A 450 20.64 12.90 -8.48
CA GLN A 450 20.68 13.86 -9.59
C GLN A 450 22.08 14.51 -9.67
N PRO A 451 22.61 14.78 -10.88
CA PRO A 451 23.80 15.60 -11.04
C PRO A 451 23.63 16.98 -10.38
N ALA A 452 24.64 17.44 -9.66
CA ALA A 452 24.60 18.74 -8.97
C ALA A 452 24.51 19.95 -9.90
N SER A 453 24.88 19.78 -11.18
CA SER A 453 24.72 20.76 -12.25
C SER A 453 24.71 20.07 -13.63
N SER A 454 24.35 20.80 -14.68
CA SER A 454 24.43 20.29 -16.05
C SER A 454 25.87 19.90 -16.41
N GLY A 455 26.06 18.68 -16.93
CA GLY A 455 27.38 18.13 -17.26
C GLY A 455 28.20 17.60 -16.08
N ALA A 456 27.73 17.76 -14.83
CA ALA A 456 28.33 17.06 -13.69
C ALA A 456 28.06 15.55 -13.76
N THR A 457 28.88 14.76 -13.08
CA THR A 457 28.59 13.35 -12.82
C THR A 457 27.93 13.14 -11.47
N VAL A 458 27.17 12.05 -11.34
CA VAL A 458 26.52 11.58 -10.12
C VAL A 458 26.80 10.08 -9.94
N ARG A 459 26.85 9.63 -8.68
CA ARG A 459 27.16 8.26 -8.27
C ARG A 459 26.10 7.75 -7.28
N PHE A 460 25.96 6.43 -7.17
CA PHE A 460 25.17 5.86 -6.08
C PHE A 460 25.73 6.18 -4.70
N THR A 461 27.05 6.38 -4.57
CA THR A 461 27.73 6.71 -3.31
C THR A 461 27.53 8.15 -2.83
N ASP A 462 26.98 9.02 -3.67
CA ASP A 462 26.52 10.36 -3.27
C ASP A 462 25.24 10.26 -2.42
N THR A 463 24.82 11.36 -1.77
CA THR A 463 23.57 11.36 -1.00
C THR A 463 22.36 11.39 -1.95
N PRO A 464 21.38 10.47 -1.83
CA PRO A 464 20.16 10.52 -2.64
C PRO A 464 19.34 11.77 -2.34
N VAL A 465 18.82 12.41 -3.39
CA VAL A 465 18.00 13.62 -3.29
C VAL A 465 16.50 13.33 -3.08
N ILE A 466 16.06 12.11 -3.40
CA ILE A 466 14.76 11.58 -2.98
C ILE A 466 14.97 10.17 -2.45
N THR A 467 14.43 9.89 -1.27
CA THR A 467 14.24 8.55 -0.73
C THR A 467 12.78 8.41 -0.30
N SER A 468 12.11 7.30 -0.63
CA SER A 468 10.71 7.09 -0.26
C SER A 468 10.34 5.61 -0.22
N ARG A 469 9.38 5.28 0.65
CA ARG A 469 8.51 4.13 0.40
C ARG A 469 7.76 4.35 -0.91
N VAL A 470 7.52 3.28 -1.66
CA VAL A 470 6.70 3.31 -2.87
C VAL A 470 5.73 2.14 -2.92
N ARG A 471 4.60 2.35 -3.59
CA ARG A 471 3.78 1.28 -4.19
C ARG A 471 4.16 1.19 -5.66
N LEU A 472 4.32 -0.02 -6.20
CA LEU A 472 4.73 -0.23 -7.60
C LEU A 472 4.00 -1.40 -8.28
N SER A 473 3.68 -1.22 -9.56
CA SER A 473 3.05 -2.24 -10.42
C SER A 473 3.50 -2.10 -11.87
N ARG A 474 3.45 -3.21 -12.64
CA ARG A 474 3.66 -3.12 -14.10
C ARG A 474 2.48 -2.42 -14.78
N ARG A 475 2.78 -1.58 -15.76
CA ARG A 475 1.76 -0.88 -16.56
C ARG A 475 1.89 -1.12 -18.06
N GLY A 476 0.88 -0.65 -18.80
CA GLY A 476 0.75 -0.85 -20.25
C GLY A 476 -0.19 -2.00 -20.62
N SER A 477 -0.21 -2.32 -21.92
CA SER A 477 -0.95 -3.46 -22.48
C SER A 477 -0.03 -4.23 -23.43
N SER A 478 0.15 -3.79 -24.67
CA SER A 478 1.08 -4.39 -25.65
C SER A 478 2.55 -4.37 -25.21
N THR A 479 2.92 -3.55 -24.22
CA THR A 479 4.27 -3.41 -23.66
C THR A 479 4.47 -4.11 -22.31
N LEU A 480 3.42 -4.73 -21.74
CA LEU A 480 3.39 -5.31 -20.39
C LEU A 480 4.41 -6.45 -20.19
N ASN A 481 4.65 -7.22 -21.26
CA ASN A 481 5.53 -8.37 -21.30
C ASN A 481 6.91 -8.06 -21.91
N ASN A 482 7.24 -6.79 -22.15
CA ASN A 482 8.60 -6.41 -22.59
C ASN A 482 9.62 -6.79 -21.50
N PRO A 483 10.83 -7.26 -21.86
CA PRO A 483 11.91 -7.50 -20.89
C PRO A 483 12.23 -6.23 -20.06
N LYS A 484 12.32 -5.08 -20.75
CA LYS A 484 12.29 -3.75 -20.14
C LYS A 484 10.85 -3.27 -20.05
N PHE A 485 10.19 -3.54 -18.94
CA PHE A 485 8.78 -3.23 -18.71
C PHE A 485 8.55 -1.82 -18.16
N ASN A 486 7.33 -1.32 -18.36
CA ASN A 486 6.89 -0.02 -17.85
C ASN A 486 6.37 -0.19 -16.41
N LEU A 487 6.64 0.77 -15.52
CA LEU A 487 6.17 0.77 -14.14
C LEU A 487 5.26 1.98 -13.87
N SER A 488 4.23 1.77 -13.06
CA SER A 488 3.64 2.83 -12.24
C SER A 488 4.38 2.83 -10.90
N ILE A 489 4.80 3.99 -10.43
CA ILE A 489 5.46 4.19 -9.13
C ILE A 489 4.68 5.26 -8.39
N GLU A 490 4.20 4.93 -7.20
CA GLU A 490 3.44 5.84 -6.36
C GLU A 490 4.22 6.06 -5.06
N ALA A 491 4.65 7.29 -4.80
CA ALA A 491 5.39 7.63 -3.59
C ALA A 491 4.46 7.63 -2.37
N ARG A 492 4.89 6.94 -1.30
CA ARG A 492 4.15 6.81 -0.04
C ARG A 492 4.91 7.42 1.13
N ASN A 493 4.19 7.78 2.18
CA ASN A 493 4.74 8.35 3.42
C ASN A 493 5.61 7.35 4.19
N ALA A 494 6.38 7.85 5.16
CA ALA A 494 7.25 7.02 5.98
C ALA A 494 6.49 6.25 7.07
N HIS A 495 5.43 6.83 7.64
CA HIS A 495 4.73 6.29 8.80
C HIS A 495 3.59 5.32 8.50
N ASP A 496 2.81 5.61 7.47
CA ASP A 496 1.66 4.85 7.02
C ASP A 496 1.76 4.56 5.51
N ASP A 497 0.66 4.09 4.95
CA ASP A 497 0.52 3.81 3.53
C ASP A 497 -0.20 4.95 2.78
N ASP A 498 -0.23 6.19 3.26
CA ASP A 498 -0.77 7.33 2.48
C ASP A 498 0.20 7.82 1.39
N GLU A 499 -0.36 8.48 0.38
CA GLU A 499 0.38 9.14 -0.70
C GLU A 499 1.31 10.26 -0.19
N ARG A 500 2.44 10.42 -0.87
CA ARG A 500 3.43 11.46 -0.60
C ARG A 500 3.83 12.17 -1.89
N ASP A 501 3.46 13.44 -2.00
CA ASP A 501 3.98 14.33 -3.03
C ASP A 501 5.52 14.43 -2.97
N VAL A 502 6.19 14.12 -4.08
CA VAL A 502 7.64 14.27 -4.25
C VAL A 502 7.96 15.05 -5.52
N GLN A 503 8.95 15.94 -5.45
CA GLN A 503 9.38 16.75 -6.60
C GLN A 503 10.37 15.98 -7.48
N MET A 504 9.87 15.03 -8.27
CA MET A 504 10.68 14.12 -9.08
C MET A 504 11.51 14.87 -10.13
N LEU A 505 12.84 14.77 -10.06
CA LEU A 505 13.77 15.28 -11.07
C LEU A 505 13.57 16.76 -11.47
N GLY A 506 13.08 17.58 -10.53
CA GLY A 506 12.79 19.00 -10.74
C GLY A 506 11.50 19.30 -11.51
N MET A 507 10.68 18.30 -11.79
CA MET A 507 9.30 18.47 -12.31
C MET A 507 8.37 19.01 -11.21
N LYS A 508 7.05 19.05 -11.41
CA LYS A 508 6.10 19.41 -10.35
C LYS A 508 6.07 18.32 -9.26
N SER A 509 5.66 18.67 -8.04
CA SER A 509 5.43 17.69 -6.97
C SER A 509 4.14 16.90 -7.22
N HIS A 510 4.25 15.56 -7.20
CA HIS A 510 3.17 14.59 -7.37
C HIS A 510 3.48 13.30 -6.58
N SER A 511 2.45 12.52 -6.24
CA SER A 511 2.54 11.19 -5.62
C SER A 511 2.76 10.08 -6.67
N ASP A 512 1.86 10.02 -7.66
CA ASP A 512 1.93 9.15 -8.84
C ASP A 512 3.05 9.58 -9.81
N TRP A 513 3.82 8.62 -10.29
CA TRP A 513 4.89 8.79 -11.28
C TRP A 513 4.92 7.66 -12.30
N ILE A 514 5.05 8.02 -13.58
CA ILE A 514 5.10 7.05 -14.67
C ILE A 514 6.53 6.79 -15.12
N PHE A 515 7.00 5.58 -14.85
CA PHE A 515 8.30 5.10 -15.30
C PHE A 515 8.10 4.45 -16.68
N HIS A 516 8.09 5.29 -17.72
CA HIS A 516 7.89 4.85 -19.09
C HIS A 516 9.18 4.23 -19.65
N ALA A 517 9.05 2.98 -20.10
CA ALA A 517 10.09 2.22 -20.79
C ALA A 517 9.80 2.12 -22.29
N PRO A 518 10.39 2.98 -23.12
CA PRO A 518 10.56 2.71 -24.54
C PRO A 518 11.49 1.50 -24.73
N TYR A 519 11.13 0.65 -25.70
CA TYR A 519 11.83 -0.59 -26.03
C TYR A 519 11.70 -0.84 -27.55
N SER A 520 10.86 -1.79 -27.98
CA SER A 520 10.69 -2.17 -29.39
C SER A 520 9.97 -1.14 -30.26
N TYR A 521 8.95 -0.44 -29.73
CA TYR A 521 8.12 0.50 -30.52
C TYR A 521 8.75 1.89 -30.72
N ASP A 522 9.66 2.29 -29.82
CA ASP A 522 10.38 3.56 -29.91
C ASP A 522 11.86 3.35 -29.52
N PRO A 523 12.68 2.83 -30.45
CA PRO A 523 14.12 2.64 -30.22
C PRO A 523 14.90 3.95 -30.14
N ALA A 524 14.28 5.11 -30.44
CA ALA A 524 14.88 6.42 -30.25
C ALA A 524 14.67 6.97 -28.82
N LEU A 525 13.83 6.30 -28.01
CA LEU A 525 13.40 6.72 -26.66
C LEU A 525 12.69 8.09 -26.57
N LEU A 526 12.48 8.78 -27.70
CA LEU A 526 12.21 10.22 -27.78
C LEU A 526 10.83 10.59 -28.34
N ARG A 527 10.02 9.66 -28.85
CA ARG A 527 8.78 10.03 -29.56
C ARG A 527 7.73 10.65 -28.64
N ASN A 528 7.54 10.08 -27.45
CA ASN A 528 6.66 10.62 -26.42
C ASN A 528 7.23 11.92 -25.81
N PRO A 529 8.50 11.96 -25.32
CA PRO A 529 9.20 13.20 -24.98
C PRO A 529 8.99 14.36 -25.96
N PHE A 530 9.28 14.14 -27.25
CA PHE A 530 9.22 15.15 -28.29
C PHE A 530 7.81 15.71 -28.50
N ILE A 531 6.78 14.87 -28.54
CA ILE A 531 5.41 15.34 -28.78
C ILE A 531 4.80 16.00 -27.54
N HIS A 532 5.21 15.60 -26.33
CA HIS A 532 4.84 16.28 -25.09
C HIS A 532 5.46 17.68 -25.02
N ASP A 533 6.77 17.79 -25.28
CA ASP A 533 7.49 19.08 -25.27
C ASP A 533 6.96 20.02 -26.37
N LEU A 534 6.68 19.50 -27.57
CA LEU A 534 6.08 20.28 -28.66
C LEU A 534 4.68 20.76 -28.30
N SER A 535 3.86 19.94 -27.65
CA SER A 535 2.54 20.34 -27.14
C SER A 535 2.66 21.49 -26.14
N ASN A 536 3.54 21.37 -25.15
CA ASN A 536 3.75 22.39 -24.13
C ASN A 536 4.32 23.70 -24.73
N GLN A 537 5.23 23.61 -25.71
CA GLN A 537 5.74 24.77 -26.48
C GLN A 537 4.65 25.48 -27.31
N LEU A 538 3.63 24.75 -27.76
CA LEU A 538 2.44 25.30 -28.44
C LEU A 538 1.38 25.83 -27.45
N GLY A 539 1.63 25.78 -26.14
CA GLY A 539 0.69 26.23 -25.11
C GLY A 539 -0.41 25.23 -24.77
N HIS A 540 -0.28 23.97 -25.20
CA HIS A 540 -1.22 22.89 -24.90
C HIS A 540 -0.62 21.92 -23.89
N TRP A 541 -1.25 21.76 -22.72
CA TRP A 541 -0.73 20.91 -21.65
C TRP A 541 -0.49 19.46 -22.12
N ALA A 542 0.71 18.97 -21.85
CA ALA A 542 1.07 17.56 -21.87
C ALA A 542 1.98 17.26 -20.64
N PRO A 543 2.04 16.01 -20.16
CA PRO A 543 2.88 15.66 -19.01
C PRO A 543 4.35 16.01 -19.24
N HIS A 544 4.99 16.70 -18.29
CA HIS A 544 6.44 16.90 -18.36
C HIS A 544 7.17 15.57 -18.20
N HIS A 545 8.43 15.54 -18.61
CA HIS A 545 9.25 14.36 -18.50
C HIS A 545 10.72 14.69 -18.15
N LYS A 546 11.41 13.70 -17.59
CA LYS A 546 12.87 13.67 -17.45
C LYS A 546 13.40 12.29 -17.78
N MET A 547 14.51 12.22 -18.51
CA MET A 547 15.24 10.96 -18.70
C MET A 547 16.08 10.63 -17.46
N ALA A 548 16.07 9.37 -17.05
CA ALA A 548 16.88 8.85 -15.96
C ALA A 548 17.34 7.42 -16.25
N GLU A 549 18.48 7.02 -15.69
CA GLU A 549 18.93 5.63 -15.71
C GLU A 549 18.30 4.86 -14.57
N VAL A 550 17.52 3.82 -14.89
CA VAL A 550 16.72 3.07 -13.94
C VAL A 550 17.32 1.70 -13.67
N PHE A 551 17.38 1.38 -12.38
CA PHE A 551 17.86 0.14 -11.82
C PHE A 551 16.75 -0.48 -10.97
N LEU A 552 16.52 -1.78 -11.13
CA LEU A 552 15.48 -2.50 -10.41
C LEU A 552 16.12 -3.65 -9.63
N ASP A 553 16.33 -3.45 -8.33
CA ASP A 553 16.78 -4.50 -7.42
C ASP A 553 15.57 -5.32 -6.96
N PHE A 554 15.54 -6.61 -7.27
CA PHE A 554 14.50 -7.49 -6.73
C PHE A 554 14.95 -8.22 -5.46
N SER A 555 16.22 -8.13 -5.08
CA SER A 555 16.84 -8.93 -4.04
C SER A 555 16.88 -8.20 -2.68
N SER A 556 17.63 -8.77 -1.73
CA SER A 556 18.22 -8.02 -0.61
C SER A 556 19.76 -8.04 -0.65
N SER A 557 20.35 -8.57 -1.73
CA SER A 557 21.76 -8.98 -1.82
C SER A 557 22.73 -7.89 -2.28
N GLY A 558 22.26 -6.65 -2.35
CA GLY A 558 22.99 -5.49 -2.87
C GLY A 558 22.89 -5.35 -4.38
N LEU A 559 22.77 -4.09 -4.83
CA LEU A 559 22.60 -3.69 -6.23
C LEU A 559 23.80 -4.11 -7.09
N ARG A 560 23.50 -4.73 -8.24
CA ARG A 560 24.47 -5.27 -9.22
C ARG A 560 24.10 -4.81 -10.64
N PRO A 561 24.63 -3.67 -11.12
CA PRO A 561 24.41 -3.14 -12.47
C PRO A 561 24.63 -4.14 -13.60
N SER A 562 25.59 -5.07 -13.44
CA SER A 562 25.93 -6.09 -14.43
C SER A 562 26.12 -7.44 -13.76
N GLY A 563 25.56 -8.50 -14.32
CA GLY A 563 25.70 -9.86 -13.80
C GLY A 563 24.56 -10.77 -14.25
N THR A 564 24.41 -11.91 -13.59
CA THR A 564 23.36 -12.90 -13.88
C THR A 564 21.93 -12.44 -13.54
N THR A 565 21.77 -11.43 -12.69
CA THR A 565 20.48 -10.78 -12.37
C THR A 565 20.18 -9.55 -13.22
N ASN A 566 21.23 -8.91 -13.78
CA ASN A 566 21.20 -7.66 -14.57
C ASN A 566 20.16 -6.64 -14.08
N GLU A 567 20.45 -5.99 -12.96
CA GLU A 567 19.53 -5.05 -12.31
C GLU A 567 19.51 -3.66 -12.99
N TYR A 568 20.34 -3.43 -14.00
CA TYR A 568 20.26 -2.24 -14.87
C TYR A 568 19.22 -2.42 -15.97
N PHE A 569 18.17 -1.58 -15.97
CA PHE A 569 17.08 -1.59 -16.96
C PHE A 569 17.21 -0.48 -18.02
N GLY A 570 18.26 0.35 -17.93
CA GLY A 570 18.58 1.39 -18.91
C GLY A 570 17.80 2.69 -18.73
N ILE A 571 17.81 3.53 -19.77
CA ILE A 571 17.18 4.86 -19.75
C ILE A 571 15.65 4.76 -19.82
N TYR A 572 14.95 5.38 -18.87
CA TYR A 572 13.50 5.55 -18.85
C TYR A 572 13.14 7.02 -19.04
N ASN A 573 11.94 7.27 -19.56
CA ASN A 573 11.29 8.57 -19.44
C ASN A 573 10.43 8.55 -18.18
N ILE A 574 10.82 9.30 -17.16
CA ILE A 574 10.00 9.52 -15.97
C ILE A 574 9.02 10.65 -16.33
N LEU A 575 7.71 10.39 -16.24
CA LEU A 575 6.65 11.33 -16.58
C LEU A 575 5.80 11.69 -15.36
N GLU A 576 5.31 12.93 -15.34
CA GLU A 576 4.11 13.35 -14.59
C GLU A 576 2.83 12.58 -15.04
#